data_AF-A0A7Z2KU61-F1
#
_entry.id   AF-A0A7Z2KU61-F1
#
_cell.length_a   1.000
_cell.length_b   1.000
_cell.length_c   1.000
_cell.angle_alpha   90.00
_cell.angle_beta   90.00
_cell.angle_gamma   90.00
#
_symmetry.space_group_name_H-M   'P 1'
#
loop_
_entity.id
_entity.type
_entity.pdbx_description
1 polymer ?
#
loop_
_entity_poly.entity_id
_entity_poly.type
_entity_poly.pdbx_seq_one_letter_code
_entity_poly.pdbx_strand_id
1 'polypeptide(L)'
;MSDPNLQNFIDLSATLTGLAADKLAPSVDPINLPPLFFATAQQGMGTVAFSNLLELYASLKSQSDQQIASLKSQSEQEIASLKGQSDEQIASAIRGHSDPQIAQGARSIMKLWLLGSWYQPYDQGNAKKGSIRVVSDQAYKESWAWKIAQSHPMGYSQYHFGYWAEQPPTLKQFTGVDAKEGQQP
;
A
#
# COMPACT_ATOMS: atom_id res chain seq x y z
N MET A 1 14.88 -10.22 -13.57
CA MET A 1 15.25 -9.77 -12.21
C MET A 1 14.40 -8.54 -11.93
N SER A 2 13.60 -8.56 -10.87
CA SER A 2 12.80 -7.41 -10.44
C SER A 2 13.73 -6.26 -10.02
N ASP A 3 13.38 -5.01 -10.34
CA ASP A 3 14.10 -3.84 -9.84
C ASP A 3 14.01 -3.83 -8.29
N PRO A 4 15.13 -3.88 -7.54
CA PRO A 4 15.11 -3.87 -6.08
C PRO A 4 14.37 -2.68 -5.49
N ASN A 5 14.36 -1.53 -6.16
CA ASN A 5 13.64 -0.35 -5.69
C ASN A 5 12.12 -0.52 -5.84
N LEU A 6 11.67 -1.18 -6.90
CA LEU A 6 10.26 -1.50 -7.08
C LEU A 6 9.78 -2.47 -6.00
N GLN A 7 10.57 -3.49 -5.67
CA GLN A 7 10.21 -4.42 -4.59
C GLN A 7 10.15 -3.70 -3.23
N ASN A 8 11.15 -2.89 -2.90
CA ASN A 8 11.14 -2.09 -1.67
C ASN A 8 9.92 -1.15 -1.61
N PHE A 9 9.51 -0.58 -2.75
CA PHE A 9 8.30 0.25 -2.81
C PHE A 9 7.02 -0.55 -2.56
N ILE A 10 6.91 -1.77 -3.11
CA ILE A 10 5.76 -2.66 -2.86
C ILE A 10 5.70 -3.04 -1.38
N ASP A 11 6.82 -3.45 -0.80
CA ASP A 11 6.88 -3.89 0.60
C ASP A 11 6.65 -2.72 1.57
N LEU A 12 7.18 -1.53 1.26
CA LEU A 12 6.87 -0.29 1.97
C LEU A 12 5.36 0.01 1.89
N SER A 13 4.78 -0.12 0.70
CA SER A 13 3.36 0.15 0.49
C SER A 13 2.49 -0.82 1.28
N ALA A 14 2.86 -2.11 1.30
CA ALA A 14 2.21 -3.14 2.10
C ALA A 14 2.27 -2.79 3.59
N THR A 15 3.47 -2.45 4.09
CA THR A 15 3.71 -2.04 5.48
C THR A 15 2.89 -0.80 5.87
N LEU A 16 2.83 0.21 5.00
CA LEU A 16 2.11 1.46 5.29
C LEU A 16 0.58 1.30 5.28
N THR A 17 0.06 0.44 4.41
CA THR A 17 -1.39 0.24 4.23
C THR A 17 -1.95 -0.90 5.07
N GLY A 18 -1.09 -1.79 5.57
CA GLY A 18 -1.50 -3.05 6.21
C GLY A 18 -2.03 -4.09 5.22
N LEU A 19 -1.89 -3.87 3.91
CA LEU A 19 -2.28 -4.81 2.86
C LEU A 19 -1.11 -5.74 2.54
N ALA A 20 -1.37 -7.03 2.30
CA ALA A 20 -0.30 -7.96 1.96
C ALA A 20 0.32 -7.64 0.58
N ALA A 21 1.63 -7.79 0.46
CA ALA A 21 2.39 -7.43 -0.75
C ALA A 21 1.94 -8.20 -2.00
N ASP A 22 1.55 -9.46 -1.86
CA ASP A 22 1.01 -10.31 -2.93
C ASP A 22 -0.36 -9.83 -3.43
N LYS A 23 -1.08 -9.04 -2.63
CA LYS A 23 -2.32 -8.38 -3.05
C LYS A 23 -2.05 -7.08 -3.79
N LEU A 24 -0.97 -6.36 -3.44
CA LEU A 24 -0.56 -5.14 -4.12
C LEU A 24 0.12 -5.43 -5.47
N ALA A 25 0.92 -6.50 -5.52
CA ALA A 25 1.67 -6.93 -6.70
C ALA A 25 1.59 -8.46 -6.85
N PRO A 26 0.47 -9.00 -7.40
CA PRO A 26 0.31 -10.43 -7.59
C PRO A 26 1.30 -10.97 -8.63
N SER A 27 1.63 -12.26 -8.53
CA SER A 27 2.59 -12.92 -9.45
C SER A 27 2.12 -12.93 -10.91
N VAL A 28 0.81 -12.94 -11.13
CA VAL A 28 0.16 -12.76 -12.43
C VAL A 28 -0.65 -11.47 -12.35
N ASP A 29 -0.03 -10.35 -12.75
CA ASP A 29 -0.64 -9.02 -12.72
C ASP A 29 -0.89 -8.49 -14.14
N PRO A 30 -2.09 -8.70 -14.72
CA PRO A 30 -2.43 -8.14 -16.02
C PRO A 30 -2.68 -6.63 -15.97
N ILE A 31 -2.87 -6.05 -14.77
CA ILE A 31 -3.17 -4.63 -14.59
C ILE A 31 -1.89 -3.82 -14.48
N ASN A 32 -0.88 -4.37 -13.80
CA ASN A 32 0.48 -3.84 -13.71
C ASN A 32 0.54 -2.41 -13.16
N LEU A 33 -0.19 -2.14 -12.07
CA LEU A 33 -0.15 -0.85 -11.35
C LEU A 33 1.14 -0.58 -10.56
N PRO A 34 1.85 -1.56 -9.97
CA PRO A 34 3.00 -1.26 -9.12
C PRO A 34 4.07 -0.38 -9.79
N PRO A 35 4.51 -0.63 -11.04
CA PRO A 35 5.46 0.25 -11.72
C PRO A 35 4.92 1.66 -11.97
N LEU A 36 3.63 1.79 -12.30
CA LEU A 36 2.98 3.09 -12.50
C LEU A 36 2.94 3.89 -11.20
N PHE A 37 2.63 3.24 -10.08
CA PHE A 37 2.57 3.86 -8.77
C PHE A 37 3.96 4.24 -8.25
N PHE A 38 4.95 3.40 -8.50
CA PHE A 38 6.36 3.70 -8.25
C PHE A 38 6.79 4.98 -8.96
N ALA A 39 6.56 5.05 -10.28
CA ALA A 39 6.93 6.22 -11.09
C ALA A 39 6.16 7.48 -10.64
N THR A 40 4.87 7.34 -10.33
CA THR A 40 4.03 8.44 -9.83
C THR A 40 4.56 9.00 -8.51
N ALA A 41 4.91 8.12 -7.56
CA ALA A 41 5.43 8.50 -6.26
C ALA A 41 6.82 9.14 -6.39
N GLN A 42 7.71 8.56 -7.19
CA GLN A 42 9.04 9.11 -7.45
C GLN A 42 8.98 10.49 -8.08
N GLN A 43 8.12 10.69 -9.08
CA GLN A 43 7.91 11.98 -9.72
C GLN A 43 7.33 13.01 -8.74
N GLY A 44 6.28 12.63 -8.00
CA GLY A 44 5.58 13.51 -7.07
C GLY A 44 6.42 13.91 -5.87
N MET A 45 7.24 13.01 -5.35
CA MET A 45 8.11 13.28 -4.20
C MET A 45 9.44 13.92 -4.61
N GLY A 46 9.88 13.72 -5.86
CA GLY A 46 11.23 13.99 -6.30
C GLY A 46 12.17 12.83 -5.98
N THR A 47 13.16 12.60 -6.84
CA THR A 47 14.07 11.45 -6.77
C THR A 47 14.78 11.33 -5.43
N VAL A 48 15.29 12.43 -4.87
CA VAL A 48 16.06 12.41 -3.60
C VAL A 48 15.17 12.00 -2.43
N ALA A 49 14.03 12.66 -2.23
CA ALA A 49 13.13 12.34 -1.11
C ALA A 49 12.54 10.93 -1.24
N PHE A 50 12.24 10.48 -2.46
CA PHE A 50 11.77 9.13 -2.72
C PHE A 50 12.84 8.07 -2.42
N SER A 51 14.08 8.27 -2.87
CA SER A 51 15.20 7.38 -2.55
C SER A 51 15.47 7.33 -1.05
N ASN A 52 15.50 8.48 -0.36
CA ASN A 52 15.69 8.54 1.08
C ASN A 52 14.59 7.76 1.84
N LEU A 53 13.34 7.83 1.37
CA LEU A 53 12.24 7.05 1.94
C LEU A 53 12.45 5.54 1.75
N LEU A 54 12.85 5.09 0.55
CA LEU A 54 13.11 3.67 0.29
C LEU A 54 14.32 3.14 1.07
N GLU A 55 15.38 3.94 1.19
CA GLU A 55 16.57 3.62 1.98
C GLU A 55 16.25 3.53 3.48
N LEU A 56 15.48 4.48 4.01
CA LEU A 56 14.99 4.44 5.38
C LEU A 56 14.19 3.16 5.64
N TYR A 57 13.25 2.82 4.75
CA TYR A 57 12.47 1.60 4.84
C TYR A 57 13.36 0.35 4.84
N ALA A 58 14.27 0.24 3.88
CA ALA A 58 15.18 -0.91 3.77
C ALA A 58 16.07 -1.07 5.02
N SER A 59 16.54 0.05 5.60
CA SER A 59 17.33 0.03 6.84
C SER A 59 16.51 -0.48 8.03
N LEU A 60 15.30 0.06 8.23
CA LEU A 60 14.40 -0.36 9.31
C LEU A 60 14.01 -1.84 9.17
N LYS A 61 13.71 -2.27 7.94
CA LYS A 61 13.36 -3.66 7.65
C LYS A 61 14.51 -4.61 7.94
N SER A 62 15.74 -4.25 7.55
CA SER A 62 16.93 -5.04 7.83
C SER A 62 17.18 -5.19 9.34
N GLN A 63 17.05 -4.10 10.11
CA GLN A 63 17.19 -4.14 11.57
C GLN A 63 16.15 -5.06 12.22
N SER A 64 14.89 -4.97 11.79
CA SER A 64 13.83 -5.85 12.27
C SER A 64 14.07 -7.32 11.92
N ASP A 65 14.52 -7.61 10.70
CA ASP A 65 14.81 -8.99 10.27
C ASP A 65 15.96 -9.60 11.07
N GLN A 66 16.97 -8.82 11.43
CA GLN A 66 18.05 -9.24 12.32
C GLN A 66 17.54 -9.53 13.73
N GLN A 67 16.66 -8.67 14.26
CA GLN A 67 16.04 -8.89 15.57
C GLN A 67 15.20 -10.18 15.58
N ILE A 68 14.35 -10.39 14.57
CA ILE A 68 13.55 -11.62 14.43
C ILE A 68 14.47 -12.84 14.27
N ALA A 69 15.54 -12.72 13.48
CA ALA A 69 16.50 -13.81 13.29
C ALA A 69 17.20 -14.22 14.60
N SER A 70 17.47 -13.27 15.49
CA SER A 70 18.06 -13.55 16.81
C SER A 70 17.10 -14.28 17.76
N LEU A 71 15.80 -14.28 17.47
CA LEU A 71 14.73 -14.88 18.28
C LEU A 71 14.18 -16.18 17.66
N LYS A 72 14.83 -16.73 16.62
CA LYS A 72 14.38 -17.90 15.81
C LYS A 72 14.25 -19.24 16.55
N SER A 73 14.36 -19.30 17.88
CA SER A 73 14.00 -20.47 18.67
C SER A 73 12.48 -20.58 18.97
N GLN A 74 11.67 -19.69 18.42
CA GLN A 74 10.23 -19.56 18.67
C GLN A 74 9.34 -20.26 17.63
N SER A 75 8.06 -20.46 18.00
CA SER A 75 7.04 -21.09 17.15
C SER A 75 6.63 -20.21 15.95
N GLU A 76 6.10 -20.82 14.88
CA GLU A 76 5.71 -20.10 13.66
C GLU A 76 4.65 -18.99 13.88
N GLN A 77 3.71 -19.20 14.80
CA GLN A 77 2.68 -18.22 15.15
C GLN A 77 3.27 -16.99 15.86
N GLU A 78 4.27 -17.21 16.71
CA GLU A 78 4.98 -16.14 17.41
C GLU A 78 5.82 -15.30 16.44
N ILE A 79 6.47 -15.95 15.47
CA ILE A 79 7.18 -15.27 14.38
C ILE A 79 6.22 -14.41 13.54
N ALA A 80 5.02 -14.91 13.23
CA ALA A 80 4.02 -14.14 12.49
C ALA A 80 3.52 -12.93 13.28
N SER A 81 3.28 -13.09 14.59
CA SER A 81 2.88 -11.99 15.47
C SER A 81 3.99 -10.92 15.59
N LEU A 82 5.24 -11.34 15.77
CA LEU A 82 6.40 -10.45 15.82
C LEU A 82 6.57 -9.68 14.51
N LYS A 83 6.43 -10.34 13.35
CA LYS A 83 6.46 -9.67 12.06
C LYS A 83 5.39 -8.59 11.94
N GLY A 84 4.15 -8.88 12.34
CA GLY A 84 3.08 -7.88 12.34
C GLY A 84 3.35 -6.69 13.25
N GLN A 85 3.94 -6.93 14.43
CA GLN A 85 4.36 -5.84 15.34
C GLN A 85 5.49 -5.01 14.74
N SER A 86 6.47 -5.66 14.14
CA SER A 86 7.58 -5.01 13.43
C SER A 86 7.09 -4.13 12.28
N ASP A 87 6.17 -4.63 11.46
CA ASP A 87 5.63 -3.86 10.33
C ASP A 87 4.90 -2.60 10.83
N GLU A 88 4.11 -2.70 11.91
CA GLU A 88 3.45 -1.53 12.49
C GLU A 88 4.45 -0.52 13.10
N GLN A 89 5.54 -1.00 13.72
CA GLN A 89 6.61 -0.15 14.23
C GLN A 89 7.32 0.60 13.10
N ILE A 90 7.64 -0.09 11.99
CA ILE A 90 8.24 0.53 10.80
C ILE A 90 7.27 1.56 10.20
N ALA A 91 6.01 1.19 10.02
CA ALA A 91 5.00 2.10 9.48
C ALA A 91 4.83 3.35 10.34
N SER A 92 4.80 3.19 11.67
CA SER A 92 4.72 4.29 12.62
C SER A 92 5.97 5.17 12.60
N ALA A 93 7.18 4.59 12.51
CA ALA A 93 8.43 5.33 12.39
C ALA A 93 8.47 6.19 11.12
N ILE A 94 7.99 5.65 9.98
CA ILE A 94 7.94 6.39 8.70
C ILE A 94 6.87 7.48 8.74
N ARG A 95 5.65 7.19 9.23
CA ARG A 95 4.54 8.18 9.30
C ARG A 95 4.80 9.30 10.31
N GLY A 96 5.61 9.03 11.33
CA GLY A 96 6.03 9.96 12.39
C GLY A 96 7.44 10.54 12.19
N HIS A 97 8.08 10.29 11.05
CA HIS A 97 9.43 10.74 10.79
C HIS A 97 9.53 12.27 10.86
N SER A 98 10.64 12.79 11.39
CA SER A 98 10.85 14.23 11.59
C SER A 98 10.99 14.99 10.26
N ASP A 99 11.51 14.34 9.22
CA ASP A 99 11.49 14.86 7.86
C ASP A 99 10.05 14.86 7.30
N PRO A 100 9.44 16.04 7.05
CA PRO A 100 8.09 16.12 6.53
C PRO A 100 7.95 15.53 5.13
N GLN A 101 9.01 15.50 4.31
CA GLN A 101 8.93 14.91 2.96
C GLN A 101 8.72 13.40 3.03
N ILE A 102 9.39 12.72 3.96
CA ILE A 102 9.22 11.29 4.23
C ILE A 102 7.81 11.03 4.77
N ALA A 103 7.41 11.71 5.85
CA ALA A 103 6.13 11.47 6.50
C ALA A 103 4.92 11.79 5.60
N GLN A 104 4.96 12.91 4.85
CA GLN A 104 3.87 13.29 3.94
C GLN A 104 3.89 12.49 2.64
N GLY A 105 5.08 12.13 2.14
CA GLY A 105 5.24 11.23 1.00
C GLY A 105 4.63 9.85 1.28
N ALA A 106 4.93 9.26 2.44
CA ALA A 106 4.34 7.99 2.86
C ALA A 106 2.81 8.02 2.92
N ARG A 107 2.21 9.08 3.48
CA ARG A 107 0.75 9.28 3.49
C ARG A 107 0.17 9.42 2.07
N SER A 108 0.93 9.98 1.14
CA SER A 108 0.51 10.12 -0.26
C SER A 108 0.60 8.79 -1.01
N ILE A 109 1.59 7.94 -0.70
CA ILE A 109 1.67 6.55 -1.19
C ILE A 109 0.49 5.72 -0.66
N MET A 110 0.10 5.87 0.61
CA MET A 110 -1.10 5.21 1.13
C MET A 110 -2.35 5.60 0.32
N LYS A 111 -2.54 6.91 0.10
CA LYS A 111 -3.68 7.42 -0.70
C LYS A 111 -3.62 6.96 -2.15
N LEU A 112 -2.43 6.83 -2.72
CA LEU A 112 -2.23 6.33 -4.07
C LEU A 112 -2.81 4.92 -4.23
N TRP A 113 -2.49 4.01 -3.31
CA TRP A 113 -3.05 2.65 -3.31
C TRP A 113 -4.53 2.60 -2.97
N LEU A 114 -4.94 3.37 -1.96
CA LEU A 114 -6.33 3.37 -1.49
C LEU A 114 -7.29 4.01 -2.49
N LEU A 115 -6.88 5.06 -3.20
CA LEU A 115 -7.78 5.91 -3.98
C LEU A 115 -7.45 5.96 -5.49
N GLY A 116 -6.37 5.30 -5.94
CA GLY A 116 -5.92 5.37 -7.33
C GLY A 116 -5.51 6.79 -7.77
N SER A 117 -5.29 7.68 -6.82
CA SER A 117 -5.10 9.12 -7.03
C SER A 117 -3.87 9.60 -6.29
N TRP A 118 -3.09 10.46 -6.93
CA TRP A 118 -1.94 11.09 -6.29
C TRP A 118 -2.35 12.40 -5.63
N TYR A 119 -2.10 12.48 -4.32
CA TYR A 119 -2.23 13.68 -3.52
C TYR A 119 -0.85 14.28 -3.35
N GLN A 120 -0.59 15.44 -3.95
CA GLN A 120 0.73 16.05 -3.91
C GLN A 120 1.09 16.49 -2.47
N PRO A 121 2.12 15.89 -1.82
CA PRO A 121 2.39 16.12 -0.41
C PRO A 121 2.95 17.52 -0.10
N TYR A 122 3.78 18.04 -1.00
CA TYR A 122 4.48 19.31 -0.91
C TYR A 122 4.78 19.83 -2.32
N ASP A 123 5.24 21.08 -2.45
CA ASP A 123 5.63 21.63 -3.75
C ASP A 123 6.83 20.85 -4.32
N GLN A 124 6.70 20.36 -5.56
CA GLN A 124 7.75 19.63 -6.27
C GLN A 124 7.71 19.97 -7.75
N GLY A 125 8.70 20.72 -8.24
CA GLY A 125 8.69 21.29 -9.59
C GLY A 125 7.42 22.11 -9.84
N ASN A 126 6.66 21.75 -10.87
CA ASN A 126 5.39 22.40 -11.20
C ASN A 126 4.20 21.88 -10.38
N ALA A 127 4.35 20.76 -9.66
CA ALA A 127 3.29 20.20 -8.84
C ALA A 127 3.18 20.98 -7.52
N LYS A 128 1.98 21.46 -7.20
CA LYS A 128 1.72 22.24 -5.97
C LYS A 128 1.15 21.36 -4.88
N LYS A 129 1.55 21.64 -3.63
CA LYS A 129 0.99 20.98 -2.45
C LYS A 129 -0.53 20.99 -2.49
N GLY A 130 -1.14 19.85 -2.23
CA GLY A 130 -2.60 19.70 -2.22
C GLY A 130 -3.24 19.57 -3.60
N SER A 131 -2.48 19.65 -4.70
CA SER A 131 -2.97 19.21 -6.02
C SER A 131 -3.28 17.72 -5.98
N ILE A 132 -4.42 17.34 -6.55
CA ILE A 132 -4.90 15.96 -6.62
C ILE A 132 -5.09 15.60 -8.09
N ARG A 133 -4.66 14.40 -8.49
CA ARG A 133 -4.98 13.85 -9.81
C ARG A 133 -5.25 12.35 -9.72
N VAL A 134 -6.22 11.87 -10.49
CA VAL A 134 -6.37 10.44 -10.75
C VAL A 134 -5.17 10.00 -11.59
N VAL A 135 -4.53 8.90 -11.22
CA VAL A 135 -3.28 8.46 -11.88
C VAL A 135 -3.57 7.83 -13.24
N SER A 136 -4.62 7.03 -13.32
CA SER A 136 -5.18 6.48 -14.55
C SER A 136 -6.58 5.95 -14.29
N ASP A 137 -7.37 5.74 -15.34
CA ASP A 137 -8.68 5.09 -15.24
C ASP A 137 -8.57 3.71 -14.59
N GLN A 138 -7.49 2.99 -14.89
CA GLN A 138 -7.24 1.68 -14.30
C GLN A 138 -6.92 1.76 -12.80
N ALA A 139 -6.12 2.74 -12.39
CA ALA A 139 -5.83 2.98 -10.98
C ALA A 139 -7.10 3.33 -10.18
N TYR A 140 -7.99 4.14 -10.76
CA TYR A 140 -9.28 4.46 -10.15
C TYR A 140 -10.15 3.21 -9.97
N LYS A 141 -10.26 2.38 -11.03
CA LYS A 141 -11.08 1.16 -11.00
C LYS A 141 -10.58 0.13 -10.00
N GLU A 142 -9.26 -0.03 -9.91
CA GLU A 142 -8.61 -1.06 -9.08
C GLU A 142 -8.23 -0.59 -7.67
N SER A 143 -8.59 0.65 -7.31
CA SER A 143 -8.23 1.24 -6.02
C SER A 143 -8.76 0.41 -4.85
N TRP A 144 -7.97 0.37 -3.77
CA TRP A 144 -8.28 -0.49 -2.62
C TRP A 144 -9.48 -0.02 -1.81
N ALA A 145 -9.85 1.25 -1.87
CA ALA A 145 -11.03 1.76 -1.17
C ALA A 145 -12.31 1.04 -1.64
N TRP A 146 -12.44 0.72 -2.92
CA TRP A 146 -13.59 -0.04 -3.43
C TRP A 146 -13.61 -1.46 -2.87
N LYS A 147 -12.46 -2.14 -2.88
CA LYS A 147 -12.32 -3.52 -2.38
C LYS A 147 -12.61 -3.59 -0.87
N ILE A 148 -12.07 -2.65 -0.10
CA ILE A 148 -12.26 -2.57 1.36
C ILE A 148 -13.71 -2.22 1.70
N ALA A 149 -14.33 -1.30 0.95
CA ALA A 149 -15.72 -0.90 1.16
C ALA A 149 -16.74 -1.90 0.58
N GLN A 150 -16.28 -3.00 -0.03
CA GLN A 150 -17.12 -3.97 -0.73
C GLN A 150 -18.04 -3.32 -1.77
N SER A 151 -17.49 -2.38 -2.53
CA SER A 151 -18.20 -1.54 -3.48
C SER A 151 -17.51 -1.56 -4.84
N HIS A 152 -18.05 -0.80 -5.79
CA HIS A 152 -17.45 -0.60 -7.10
C HIS A 152 -17.24 0.89 -7.38
N PRO A 153 -16.27 1.24 -8.25
CA PRO A 153 -16.12 2.60 -8.75
C PRO A 153 -17.41 3.13 -9.37
N MET A 154 -17.63 4.44 -9.27
CA MET A 154 -18.74 5.07 -9.96
C MET A 154 -18.47 5.04 -11.47
N GLY A 155 -19.47 4.66 -12.27
CA GLY A 155 -19.32 4.54 -13.73
C GLY A 155 -18.63 3.26 -14.21
N TYR A 156 -18.25 2.34 -13.31
CA TYR A 156 -17.74 1.02 -13.67
C TYR A 156 -18.14 -0.03 -12.62
N SER A 157 -18.81 -1.10 -13.03
CA SER A 157 -19.08 -2.25 -12.16
C SER A 157 -18.61 -3.52 -12.88
N GLN A 158 -17.90 -4.38 -12.14
CA GLN A 158 -17.56 -5.73 -12.61
C GLN A 158 -18.70 -6.73 -12.34
N TYR A 159 -19.73 -6.30 -11.61
CA TYR A 159 -20.90 -7.12 -11.29
C TYR A 159 -22.00 -6.94 -12.34
N HIS A 160 -22.88 -7.94 -12.43
CA HIS A 160 -24.04 -7.86 -13.30
C HIS A 160 -25.07 -6.85 -12.79
N PHE A 161 -25.92 -6.36 -13.70
CA PHE A 161 -27.06 -5.54 -13.31
C PHE A 161 -27.94 -6.30 -12.29
N GLY A 162 -28.37 -5.61 -11.23
CA GLY A 162 -29.22 -6.19 -10.18
C GLY A 162 -28.47 -6.83 -9.00
N TYR A 163 -27.13 -6.89 -9.01
CA TYR A 163 -26.35 -7.53 -7.94
C TYR A 163 -26.61 -6.95 -6.53
N TRP A 164 -27.06 -5.70 -6.44
CA TRP A 164 -27.44 -5.04 -5.18
C TRP A 164 -28.67 -5.65 -4.50
N ALA A 165 -29.41 -6.51 -5.19
CA ALA A 165 -30.53 -7.27 -4.62
C ALA A 165 -30.09 -8.62 -4.00
N GLU A 166 -28.82 -8.99 -4.15
CA GLU A 166 -28.25 -10.25 -3.65
C GLU A 166 -27.46 -10.03 -2.35
N GLN A 167 -27.18 -11.12 -1.64
CA GLN A 167 -26.29 -11.05 -0.49
C GLN A 167 -24.88 -10.63 -0.98
N PRO A 168 -24.26 -9.59 -0.39
CA PRO A 168 -22.96 -9.13 -0.84
C PRO A 168 -21.91 -10.25 -0.68
N PRO A 169 -20.93 -10.32 -1.60
CA PRO A 169 -19.76 -11.16 -1.39
C PRO A 169 -19.08 -10.78 -0.09
N THR A 170 -18.60 -11.77 0.66
CA THR A 170 -17.89 -11.55 1.91
C THR A 170 -16.64 -10.68 1.73
N LEU A 171 -16.19 -10.01 2.79
CA LEU A 171 -14.91 -9.29 2.81
C LEU A 171 -13.72 -10.12 2.26
N LYS A 172 -13.70 -11.42 2.56
CA LYS A 172 -12.68 -12.35 2.04
C LYS A 172 -12.73 -12.48 0.52
N GLN A 173 -13.92 -12.48 -0.08
CA GLN A 173 -14.08 -12.53 -1.53
C GLN A 173 -13.62 -11.23 -2.20
N PHE A 174 -13.73 -10.09 -1.53
CA PHE A 174 -13.28 -8.79 -2.05
C PHE A 174 -11.77 -8.54 -1.87
N THR A 175 -11.22 -8.92 -0.71
CA THR A 175 -9.87 -8.51 -0.30
C THR A 175 -8.89 -9.68 -0.22
N GLY A 176 -9.39 -10.92 -0.18
CA GLY A 176 -8.62 -12.11 0.14
C GLY A 176 -8.23 -12.23 1.61
N VAL A 177 -8.73 -11.36 2.49
CA VAL A 177 -8.45 -11.32 3.93
C VAL A 177 -9.68 -11.79 4.72
N ASP A 178 -9.47 -12.67 5.70
CA ASP A 178 -10.55 -13.10 6.59
C ASP A 178 -11.05 -11.93 7.46
N ALA A 179 -12.37 -11.78 7.55
CA ALA A 179 -12.98 -10.85 8.50
C ALA A 179 -12.67 -11.30 9.93
N LYS A 180 -12.44 -10.35 10.84
CA LYS A 180 -12.35 -10.69 12.27
C LYS A 180 -13.72 -11.14 12.78
N GLU A 181 -13.73 -12.02 13.77
CA GLU A 181 -14.96 -12.46 14.45
C GLU A 181 -15.82 -11.24 14.84
N GLY A 182 -17.07 -11.20 14.37
CA GLY A 182 -18.02 -10.11 14.65
C GLY A 182 -18.06 -8.96 13.63
N GLN A 183 -17.22 -8.94 12.59
CA GLN A 183 -17.44 -8.05 11.44
C GLN A 183 -18.47 -8.69 10.51
N GLN A 184 -19.58 -7.97 10.23
CA GLN A 184 -20.59 -8.42 9.27
C GLN A 184 -19.97 -8.63 7.88
N PRO A 185 -20.56 -9.54 7.07
CA PRO A 185 -20.03 -9.97 5.78
C PRO A 185 -19.60 -8.83 4.89
#